data_AF-A0A920ADI1-F1
#
_entry.id   AF-A0A920ADI1-F1
#
_cell.length_a   1.000
_cell.length_b   1.000
_cell.length_c   1.000
_cell.angle_alpha   90.00
_cell.angle_beta   90.00
_cell.angle_gamma   90.00
#
_symmetry.space_group_name_H-M   'P 1'
#
loop_
_entity.id
_entity.type
_entity.pdbx_description
1 polymer ?
#
loop_
_entity_poly.entity_id
_entity_poly.type
_entity_poly.pdbx_seq_one_letter_code
_entity_poly.pdbx_strand_id
1 'polypeptide(L)'
;MFLLLQEVQKWTSLFKQHGIKVVHVVSNKIFAQKSEAAGVDAIVAEGFEAGGHNGREETTTMCLIPVVTESVSIPVIAAGGIGSGKAMAAAFALGAEGVQIGSRFVVTPESSAHINFKNAIVDANEGATELTLKELTPVRLMKNKFYHQIQDAYSNNASKLN
;
A
#
# COMPACT_ATOMS: atom_id res chain seq x y z
N MET A 1 -1.65 -16.53 1.23
CA MET A 1 -2.62 -15.59 1.81
C MET A 1 -1.94 -14.24 2.01
N PHE A 2 -2.55 -13.16 1.51
CA PHE A 2 -2.07 -11.79 1.76
C PHE A 2 -2.60 -11.33 3.13
N LEU A 3 -1.72 -10.86 3.99
CA LEU A 3 -2.07 -10.51 5.35
C LEU A 3 -1.61 -9.10 5.68
N LEU A 4 -2.57 -8.21 5.89
CA LEU A 4 -2.39 -6.93 6.57
C LEU A 4 -2.61 -7.17 8.08
N LEU A 5 -1.66 -7.84 8.73
CA LEU A 5 -1.73 -8.13 10.16
C LEU A 5 -0.71 -7.30 10.91
N GLN A 6 -1.14 -6.61 11.95
CA GLN A 6 -0.22 -5.90 12.86
C GLN A 6 0.72 -6.88 13.61
N GLU A 7 0.34 -8.17 13.72
CA GLU A 7 1.10 -9.21 14.42
C GLU A 7 1.71 -10.26 13.45
N VAL A 8 2.59 -9.84 12.53
CA VAL A 8 3.18 -10.74 11.51
C VAL A 8 3.79 -12.01 12.10
N GLN A 9 4.45 -11.93 13.26
CA GLN A 9 5.14 -13.07 13.89
C GLN A 9 4.18 -14.15 14.40
N LYS A 10 3.05 -13.76 14.99
CA LYS A 10 2.09 -14.69 15.60
C LYS A 10 1.44 -15.57 14.55
N TRP A 11 1.01 -14.97 13.45
CA TRP A 11 0.20 -15.64 12.44
C TRP A 11 1.05 -16.36 11.39
N THR A 12 2.24 -15.84 11.08
CA THR A 12 3.12 -16.49 10.08
C THR A 12 3.46 -17.91 10.52
N SER A 13 3.88 -18.13 11.76
CA SER A 13 4.17 -19.48 12.29
C SER A 13 2.98 -20.43 12.13
N LEU A 14 1.76 -20.00 12.46
CA LEU A 14 0.55 -20.82 12.34
C LEU A 14 0.27 -21.20 10.89
N PHE A 15 0.35 -20.26 9.95
CA PHE A 15 0.08 -20.52 8.53
C PHE A 15 1.15 -21.41 7.91
N LYS A 16 2.42 -21.22 8.27
CA LYS A 16 3.53 -22.04 7.80
C LYS A 16 3.41 -23.49 8.28
N GLN A 17 2.92 -23.73 9.50
CA GLN A 17 2.62 -25.09 9.99
C GLN A 17 1.58 -25.83 9.14
N HIS A 18 0.70 -25.09 8.44
CA HIS A 18 -0.30 -25.65 7.53
C HIS A 18 0.13 -25.59 6.05
N GLY A 19 1.42 -25.33 5.76
CA GLY A 19 1.94 -25.26 4.40
C GLY A 19 1.45 -24.05 3.59
N ILE A 20 0.86 -23.05 4.24
CA ILE A 20 0.31 -21.86 3.58
C ILE A 20 1.44 -20.84 3.34
N LYS A 21 1.51 -20.35 2.10
CA LYS A 21 2.41 -19.25 1.74
C LYS A 21 1.92 -17.93 2.32
N VAL A 22 2.82 -17.20 2.97
CA VAL A 22 2.54 -15.92 3.62
C VAL A 22 3.25 -14.81 2.87
N VAL A 23 2.48 -13.79 2.46
CA VAL A 23 3.01 -12.57 1.85
C VAL A 23 2.56 -11.39 2.69
N HIS A 24 3.50 -10.55 3.13
CA HIS A 24 3.22 -9.46 4.07
C HIS A 24 3.53 -8.09 3.45
N VAL A 25 2.64 -7.12 3.71
CA VAL A 25 2.78 -5.75 3.21
C VAL A 25 3.59 -4.92 4.18
N VAL A 26 4.57 -4.17 3.69
CA VAL A 26 5.43 -3.28 4.46
C VAL A 26 5.61 -1.94 3.75
N SER A 27 5.89 -0.89 4.51
CA SER A 27 6.12 0.47 3.98
C SER A 27 7.54 0.99 4.20
N ASN A 28 8.42 0.20 4.83
CA ASN A 28 9.82 0.58 5.06
C ASN A 28 10.71 -0.67 5.24
N LYS A 29 12.04 -0.47 5.16
CA LYS A 29 13.04 -1.54 5.29
C LYS A 29 13.04 -2.25 6.64
N ILE A 30 12.74 -1.55 7.72
CA ILE A 30 12.76 -2.12 9.07
C ILE A 30 11.64 -3.17 9.20
N PHE A 31 10.45 -2.86 8.69
CA PHE A 31 9.34 -3.82 8.66
C PHE A 31 9.60 -4.94 7.65
N ALA A 32 10.27 -4.68 6.53
CA ALA A 32 10.69 -5.73 5.59
C ALA A 32 11.57 -6.78 6.29
N GLN A 33 12.65 -6.34 6.94
CA GLN A 33 13.57 -7.22 7.69
C GLN A 33 12.87 -7.97 8.83
N LYS A 34 11.98 -7.30 9.57
CA LYS A 34 11.17 -7.97 10.62
C LYS A 34 10.25 -9.03 10.05
N SER A 35 9.68 -8.80 8.87
CA SER A 35 8.79 -9.75 8.20
C SER A 35 9.55 -10.96 7.69
N GLU A 36 10.73 -10.75 7.09
CA GLU A 36 11.63 -11.83 6.70
C GLU A 36 12.05 -12.67 7.92
N ALA A 37 12.46 -12.03 9.02
CA ALA A 37 12.79 -12.71 10.27
C ALA A 37 11.60 -13.50 10.86
N ALA A 38 10.36 -13.11 10.56
CA ALA A 38 9.15 -13.83 10.96
C ALA A 38 8.85 -15.05 10.06
N GLY A 39 9.58 -15.25 8.96
CA GLY A 39 9.47 -16.43 8.09
C GLY A 39 8.43 -16.33 6.96
N VAL A 40 8.07 -15.10 6.55
CA VAL A 40 7.19 -14.88 5.38
C VAL A 40 7.87 -15.36 4.09
N ASP A 41 7.08 -15.73 3.08
CA ASP A 41 7.59 -16.26 1.81
C ASP A 41 7.89 -15.16 0.78
N ALA A 42 7.27 -13.99 0.90
CA ALA A 42 7.55 -12.80 0.09
C ALA A 42 7.05 -11.54 0.80
N ILE A 43 7.50 -10.38 0.32
CA ILE A 43 7.13 -9.06 0.85
C ILE A 43 6.43 -8.26 -0.24
N VAL A 44 5.36 -7.55 0.10
CA VAL A 44 4.83 -6.45 -0.71
C VAL A 44 5.37 -5.14 -0.14
N ALA A 45 6.18 -4.44 -0.92
CA ALA A 45 6.66 -3.11 -0.57
C ALA A 45 5.73 -2.05 -1.16
N GLU A 46 4.96 -1.38 -0.30
CA GLU A 46 3.92 -0.43 -0.70
C GLU A 46 4.37 1.02 -0.54
N GLY A 47 4.48 1.72 -1.67
CA GLY A 47 4.89 3.12 -1.73
C GLY A 47 3.76 4.12 -1.50
N PHE A 48 4.15 5.37 -1.26
CA PHE A 48 3.29 6.51 -0.94
C PHE A 48 2.13 6.77 -1.93
N GLU A 49 2.27 6.36 -3.18
CA GLU A 49 1.28 6.53 -4.23
C GLU A 49 0.09 5.58 -4.10
N ALA A 50 0.20 4.50 -3.31
CA ALA A 50 -0.87 3.54 -3.08
C ALA A 50 -2.11 4.20 -2.47
N GLY A 51 -3.29 3.69 -2.84
CA GLY A 51 -4.56 4.08 -2.23
C GLY A 51 -4.83 3.25 -0.97
N GLY A 52 -5.63 3.78 -0.04
CA GLY A 52 -5.85 3.11 1.24
C GLY A 52 -4.83 3.53 2.30
N HIS A 53 -4.51 2.65 3.24
CA HIS A 53 -3.61 2.99 4.35
C HIS A 53 -2.15 2.93 3.91
N ASN A 54 -1.38 3.98 4.19
CA ASN A 54 0.02 4.06 3.77
C ASN A 54 0.96 4.18 4.98
N GLY A 55 2.24 3.91 4.74
CA GLY A 55 3.31 4.18 5.71
C GLY A 55 3.39 5.65 6.10
N ARG A 56 3.76 5.92 7.35
CA ARG A 56 3.93 7.28 7.89
C ARG A 56 5.12 8.00 7.28
N GLU A 57 6.08 7.27 6.74
CA GLU A 57 7.33 7.78 6.17
C GLU A 57 7.16 8.39 4.78
N GLU A 58 6.01 8.20 4.14
CA GLU A 58 5.69 8.77 2.83
C GLU A 58 6.71 8.43 1.74
N THR A 59 7.42 7.30 1.88
CA THR A 59 8.42 6.85 0.91
C THR A 59 7.72 6.39 -0.37
N THR A 60 8.09 6.99 -1.50
CA THR A 60 7.53 6.67 -2.82
C THR A 60 7.95 5.29 -3.29
N THR A 61 7.19 4.69 -4.20
CA THR A 61 7.51 3.38 -4.79
C THR A 61 8.90 3.40 -5.43
N MET A 62 9.24 4.48 -6.15
CA MET A 62 10.57 4.64 -6.77
C MET A 62 11.72 4.53 -5.75
N CYS A 63 11.56 5.11 -4.56
CA CYS A 63 12.59 5.10 -3.52
C CYS A 63 12.53 3.86 -2.62
N LEU A 64 11.35 3.31 -2.40
CA LEU A 64 11.12 2.21 -1.46
C LEU A 64 11.63 0.88 -2.02
N ILE A 65 11.31 0.56 -3.27
CA ILE A 65 11.63 -0.74 -3.88
C ILE A 65 13.12 -1.08 -3.79
N PRO A 66 14.07 -0.25 -4.29
CA PRO A 66 15.48 -0.61 -4.25
C PRO A 66 16.00 -0.81 -2.82
N VAL A 67 15.57 0.05 -1.89
CA VAL A 67 15.96 -0.03 -0.48
C VAL A 67 15.45 -1.31 0.18
N VAL A 68 14.23 -1.74 -0.14
CA VAL A 68 13.67 -2.98 0.42
C VAL A 68 14.36 -4.19 -0.19
N THR A 69 14.51 -4.24 -1.52
CA THR A 69 15.14 -5.38 -2.24
C THR A 69 16.59 -5.61 -1.83
N GLU A 70 17.34 -4.56 -1.50
CA GLU A 70 18.71 -4.69 -0.98
C GLU A 70 18.77 -5.14 0.49
N SER A 71 17.64 -5.07 1.22
CA SER A 71 17.59 -5.31 2.66
C SER A 71 17.11 -6.70 3.08
N VAL A 72 16.57 -7.48 2.14
CA VAL A 72 16.01 -8.82 2.35
C VAL A 72 16.47 -9.78 1.25
N SER A 73 16.41 -11.08 1.51
CA SER A 73 16.78 -12.15 0.56
C SER A 73 15.59 -12.85 -0.09
N ILE A 74 14.37 -12.63 0.42
CA ILE A 74 13.13 -13.18 -0.12
C ILE A 74 12.50 -12.28 -1.20
N PRO A 75 11.61 -12.81 -2.06
CA PRO A 75 11.03 -12.04 -3.15
C PRO A 75 10.25 -10.80 -2.70
N VAL A 76 10.44 -9.71 -3.46
CA VAL A 76 9.76 -8.43 -3.24
C VAL A 76 8.79 -8.13 -4.37
N ILE A 77 7.56 -7.77 -4.01
CA ILE A 77 6.47 -7.38 -4.89
C ILE A 77 6.24 -5.88 -4.71
N ALA A 78 6.33 -5.10 -5.79
CA ALA A 78 6.10 -3.66 -5.71
C ALA A 78 4.60 -3.32 -5.70
N ALA A 79 4.19 -2.37 -4.85
CA ALA A 79 2.82 -1.85 -4.81
C ALA A 79 2.82 -0.31 -4.72
N GLY A 80 1.83 0.32 -5.36
CA GLY A 80 1.69 1.78 -5.40
C GLY A 80 2.04 2.38 -6.77
N GLY A 81 1.13 3.12 -7.38
CA GLY A 81 1.37 3.79 -8.68
C GLY A 81 1.45 2.89 -9.93
N ILE A 82 1.28 1.56 -9.81
CA ILE A 82 1.43 0.61 -10.92
C ILE A 82 0.09 0.41 -11.64
N GLY A 83 -0.12 1.14 -12.75
CA GLY A 83 -1.36 1.06 -13.55
C GLY A 83 -1.15 0.69 -15.03
N SER A 84 0.09 0.43 -15.45
CA SER A 84 0.45 0.16 -16.86
C SER A 84 1.66 -0.77 -16.97
N GLY A 85 1.88 -1.34 -18.17
CA GLY A 85 3.06 -2.16 -18.44
C GLY A 85 4.39 -1.42 -18.28
N LYS A 86 4.42 -0.10 -18.54
CA LYS A 86 5.62 0.72 -18.30
C LYS A 86 5.95 0.86 -16.81
N ALA A 87 4.94 1.10 -15.99
CA ALA A 87 5.10 1.16 -14.54
C ALA A 87 5.53 -0.20 -13.96
N MET A 88 4.97 -1.29 -14.50
CA MET A 88 5.41 -2.64 -14.16
C MET A 88 6.88 -2.85 -14.54
N ALA A 89 7.29 -2.55 -15.77
CA ALA A 89 8.67 -2.66 -16.20
C ALA A 89 9.64 -1.84 -15.33
N ALA A 90 9.24 -0.63 -14.91
CA ALA A 90 10.02 0.18 -13.97
C ALA A 90 10.17 -0.51 -12.61
N ALA A 91 9.12 -1.12 -12.06
CA ALA A 91 9.21 -1.86 -10.80
C ALA A 91 10.18 -3.05 -10.89
N PHE A 92 10.15 -3.80 -11.99
CA PHE A 92 11.12 -4.88 -12.23
C PHE A 92 12.56 -4.34 -12.36
N ALA A 93 12.75 -3.21 -13.04
CA ALA A 93 14.06 -2.56 -13.14
C ALA A 93 14.61 -2.09 -11.78
N LEU A 94 13.73 -1.79 -10.82
CA LEU A 94 14.11 -1.43 -9.44
C LEU A 94 14.42 -2.64 -8.55
N GLY A 95 14.28 -3.88 -9.06
CA GLY A 95 14.61 -5.10 -8.35
C GLY A 95 13.42 -5.90 -7.81
N ALA A 96 12.18 -5.46 -8.05
CA ALA A 96 11.01 -6.27 -7.70
C ALA A 96 10.86 -7.50 -8.62
N GLU A 97 10.34 -8.59 -8.07
CA GLU A 97 10.05 -9.84 -8.80
C GLU A 97 8.56 -9.98 -9.15
N GLY A 98 7.75 -9.00 -8.75
CA GLY A 98 6.33 -8.94 -9.06
C GLY A 98 5.73 -7.57 -8.76
N VAL A 99 4.46 -7.39 -9.13
CA VAL A 99 3.71 -6.17 -8.85
C VAL A 99 2.32 -6.47 -8.29
N GLN A 100 1.88 -5.66 -7.33
CA GLN A 100 0.52 -5.64 -6.81
C GLN A 100 -0.18 -4.39 -7.33
N ILE A 101 -1.35 -4.60 -7.94
CA ILE A 101 -2.12 -3.56 -8.63
C ILE A 101 -3.46 -3.39 -7.91
N GLY A 102 -3.73 -2.17 -7.43
CA GLY A 102 -4.97 -1.82 -6.72
C GLY A 102 -5.96 -1.09 -7.62
N SER A 103 -5.85 0.24 -7.70
CA SER A 103 -6.82 1.13 -8.35
C SER A 103 -7.21 0.73 -9.77
N ARG A 104 -6.29 0.15 -10.55
CA ARG A 104 -6.57 -0.33 -11.92
C ARG A 104 -7.50 -1.55 -11.94
N PHE A 105 -7.39 -2.45 -10.96
CA PHE A 105 -8.30 -3.60 -10.83
C PHE A 105 -9.67 -3.21 -10.26
N VAL A 106 -9.77 -2.11 -9.49
CA VAL A 106 -11.07 -1.61 -9.01
C VAL A 106 -12.03 -1.31 -10.15
N VAL A 107 -11.52 -0.81 -11.28
CA VAL A 107 -12.33 -0.38 -12.44
C VAL A 107 -12.56 -1.50 -13.47
N THR A 108 -12.17 -2.75 -13.20
CA THR A 108 -12.47 -3.86 -14.12
C THR A 108 -13.94 -4.28 -14.03
N PRO A 109 -14.51 -4.93 -15.06
CA PRO A 109 -15.89 -5.41 -15.05
C PRO A 109 -16.22 -6.31 -13.85
N GLU A 110 -15.30 -7.18 -13.46
CA GLU A 110 -15.47 -8.21 -12.42
C GLU A 110 -15.40 -7.65 -10.98
N SER A 111 -14.83 -6.46 -10.81
CA SER A 111 -14.73 -5.82 -9.50
C SER A 111 -16.12 -5.59 -8.88
N SER A 112 -16.29 -5.99 -7.63
CA SER A 112 -17.53 -5.80 -6.85
C SER A 112 -17.77 -4.34 -6.43
N ALA A 113 -16.88 -3.42 -6.80
CA ALA A 113 -17.05 -2.00 -6.51
C ALA A 113 -18.33 -1.45 -7.16
N HIS A 114 -19.01 -0.56 -6.45
CA HIS A 114 -20.18 0.13 -6.98
C HIS A 114 -19.81 0.95 -8.24
N ILE A 115 -20.70 1.01 -9.24
CA ILE A 115 -20.42 1.70 -10.51
C ILE A 115 -20.00 3.16 -10.31
N ASN A 116 -20.65 3.89 -9.39
CA ASN A 116 -20.28 5.26 -9.05
C ASN A 116 -18.84 5.39 -8.52
N PHE A 117 -18.33 4.39 -7.78
CA PHE A 117 -16.94 4.39 -7.32
C PHE A 117 -15.97 4.12 -8.48
N LYS A 118 -16.33 3.20 -9.38
CA LYS A 118 -15.54 2.94 -10.59
C LYS A 118 -15.46 4.19 -11.48
N ASN A 119 -16.60 4.84 -11.74
CA ASN A 119 -16.67 6.07 -12.53
C ASN A 119 -15.86 7.19 -11.89
N ALA A 120 -15.96 7.39 -10.57
CA ALA A 120 -15.17 8.39 -9.87
C ALA A 120 -13.65 8.15 -10.00
N ILE A 121 -13.19 6.90 -10.07
CA ILE A 121 -11.77 6.58 -10.33
C ILE A 121 -11.40 6.86 -11.78
N VAL A 122 -12.28 6.54 -12.74
CA VAL A 122 -12.04 6.80 -14.18
C VAL A 122 -11.97 8.31 -14.46
N ASP A 123 -12.83 9.09 -13.81
CA ASP A 123 -12.93 10.54 -13.98
C ASP A 123 -11.86 11.31 -13.17
N ALA A 124 -11.16 10.64 -12.26
CA ALA A 124 -10.12 11.25 -11.44
C ALA A 124 -8.89 11.63 -12.26
N ASN A 125 -8.44 12.88 -12.09
CA ASN A 125 -7.21 13.40 -12.69
C ASN A 125 -6.09 13.48 -11.64
N GLU A 126 -4.91 13.94 -12.07
CA GLU A 126 -3.81 14.25 -11.16
C GLU A 126 -4.26 15.18 -10.02
N GLY A 127 -3.78 14.93 -8.80
CA GLY A 127 -4.15 15.73 -7.63
C GLY A 127 -5.54 15.45 -7.05
N ALA A 128 -6.33 14.54 -7.62
CA ALA A 128 -7.66 14.16 -7.12
C ALA A 128 -7.64 13.34 -5.82
N THR A 129 -6.46 12.88 -5.37
CA THR A 129 -6.30 12.15 -4.11
C THR A 129 -5.33 12.86 -3.18
N GLU A 130 -5.44 12.57 -1.88
CA GLU A 130 -4.54 13.09 -0.87
C GLU A 130 -4.34 12.09 0.26
N LEU A 131 -3.11 12.04 0.80
CA LEU A 131 -2.82 11.33 2.04
C LEU A 131 -3.21 12.23 3.23
N THR A 132 -4.21 11.83 4.00
CA THR A 132 -4.75 12.59 5.14
C THR A 132 -4.90 11.68 6.38
N LEU A 133 -5.46 12.18 7.48
CA LEU A 133 -5.61 11.47 8.76
C LEU A 133 -4.28 10.96 9.34
N LYS A 134 -3.18 11.69 9.10
CA LYS A 134 -1.81 11.27 9.46
C LYS A 134 -1.62 11.14 10.97
N GLU A 135 -2.36 11.90 11.76
CA GLU A 135 -2.41 11.85 13.22
C GLU A 135 -3.04 10.56 13.75
N LEU A 136 -4.01 9.98 13.02
CA LEU A 136 -4.66 8.72 13.39
C LEU A 136 -4.02 7.53 12.68
N THR A 137 -4.28 7.39 11.39
CA THR A 137 -3.73 6.36 10.51
C THR A 137 -3.73 6.93 9.10
N PRO A 138 -2.55 7.16 8.49
CA PRO A 138 -2.47 7.77 7.18
C PRO A 138 -3.29 6.98 6.15
N VAL A 139 -4.21 7.66 5.45
CA VAL A 139 -5.02 7.07 4.40
C VAL A 139 -5.06 7.97 3.17
N ARG A 140 -4.72 7.40 2.00
CA ARG A 140 -4.87 8.07 0.71
C ARG A 140 -6.27 7.81 0.19
N LEU A 141 -7.03 8.89 0.04
CA LEU A 141 -8.42 8.86 -0.43
C LEU A 141 -8.69 9.95 -1.47
N MET A 142 -9.79 9.81 -2.21
CA MET A 142 -10.24 10.84 -3.16
C MET A 142 -10.76 12.08 -2.43
N LYS A 143 -10.54 13.25 -3.02
CA LYS A 143 -11.02 14.55 -2.52
C LYS A 143 -12.55 14.70 -2.70
N ASN A 144 -13.31 13.89 -1.99
CA ASN A 144 -14.77 13.92 -1.97
C ASN A 144 -15.31 14.78 -0.80
N LYS A 145 -16.63 14.76 -0.58
CA LYS A 145 -17.26 15.47 0.55
C LYS A 145 -16.63 15.13 1.91
N PHE A 146 -16.31 13.86 2.16
CA PHE A 146 -15.70 13.43 3.42
C PHE A 146 -14.29 13.99 3.60
N TYR A 147 -13.47 14.01 2.54
CA TYR A 147 -12.18 14.69 2.57
C TYR A 147 -12.32 16.16 2.98
N HIS A 148 -13.27 16.89 2.40
CA HIS A 148 -13.48 18.30 2.76
C HIS A 148 -13.92 18.48 4.22
N GLN A 149 -14.75 17.58 4.75
CA GLN A 149 -15.11 17.59 6.18
C GLN A 149 -13.88 17.37 7.09
N ILE A 150 -12.92 16.54 6.67
CA ILE A 150 -11.65 16.38 7.39
C ILE A 150 -10.84 17.69 7.35
N GLN A 151 -10.73 18.34 6.19
CA GLN A 151 -10.01 19.61 6.06
C GLN A 151 -10.65 20.74 6.90
N ASP A 152 -11.98 20.78 6.95
CA ASP A 152 -12.71 21.72 7.82
C ASP A 152 -12.42 21.43 9.30
N ALA A 153 -12.36 20.16 9.71
CA ALA A 153 -11.99 19.78 11.06
C ALA A 153 -10.56 20.22 11.41
N TYR A 154 -9.60 20.05 10.50
CA TYR A 154 -8.22 20.55 10.68
C TYR A 154 -8.14 22.06 10.82
N SER A 155 -8.91 22.79 10.02
CA SER A 155 -9.00 24.24 10.08
C SER A 155 -9.57 24.72 11.43
N ASN A 156 -10.38 23.88 12.08
CA ASN A 156 -10.91 24.09 13.42
C ASN A 156 -10.03 23.52 14.55
N ASN A 157 -8.75 23.22 14.28
CA ASN A 157 -7.76 22.70 15.25
C ASN A 157 -8.06 21.29 15.81
N ALA A 158 -8.88 20.48 15.12
CA ALA A 158 -9.16 19.09 15.55
C ALA A 158 -7.95 18.13 15.44
N SER A 159 -6.82 18.61 14.89
CA SER A 159 -5.56 17.86 14.79
C SER A 159 -4.71 17.87 16.06
N LYS A 160 -5.08 18.68 17.07
CA LYS A 160 -4.40 18.68 18.37
C LYS A 160 -4.95 17.55 19.23
N LEU A 161 -4.13 16.54 19.46
CA LEU A 161 -4.27 15.71 20.65
C LEU A 161 -4.16 16.66 21.85
N ASN A 162 -5.26 16.87 22.56
CA ASN A 162 -5.25 17.52 23.87
C ASN A 162 -4.43 16.70 24.87
#